data_AF-A0AAN9AY27-F1
#
_entry.id   AF-A0AAN9AY27-F1
#
_cell.length_a   1.000
_cell.length_b   1.000
_cell.length_c   1.000
_cell.angle_alpha   90.00
_cell.angle_beta   90.00
_cell.angle_gamma   90.00
#
_symmetry.space_group_name_H-M   'P 1'
#
loop_
_entity.id
_entity.type
_entity.pdbx_description
1 polymer ?
#
loop_
_entity_poly.entity_id
_entity_poly.type
_entity_poly.pdbx_seq_one_letter_code
_entity_poly.pdbx_strand_id
1 'polypeptide(L)'
;MLQTLQWPSLEQRRRTSRLCMLYKITNNLVKVNCDELQHLPSRSRRSSRTNTRAFNRIPSKTDTRLNSFLPRTIREWNELPEEVVSAATAAAFTSSASHHCQHL
;
A
#
# COMPACT_ATOMS: atom_id res chain seq x y z
N MET A 1 -27.38 -6.97 0.57
CA MET A 1 -26.53 -8.15 0.87
C MET A 1 -25.18 -7.77 1.49
N LEU A 2 -24.28 -7.05 0.80
CA LEU A 2 -22.99 -6.65 1.39
C LEU A 2 -23.14 -5.69 2.60
N GLN A 3 -24.00 -4.68 2.50
CA GLN A 3 -24.28 -3.74 3.61
C GLN A 3 -24.94 -4.43 4.80
N THR A 4 -25.84 -5.38 4.54
CA THR A 4 -26.55 -6.17 5.57
C THR A 4 -25.59 -7.01 6.41
N LEU A 5 -24.52 -7.51 5.80
CA LEU A 5 -23.49 -8.33 6.46
C LEU A 5 -22.27 -7.50 6.92
N GLN A 6 -22.30 -6.18 6.70
CA GLN A 6 -21.15 -5.27 6.93
C GLN A 6 -19.85 -5.75 6.28
N TRP A 7 -19.95 -6.39 5.11
CA TRP A 7 -18.77 -6.90 4.41
C TRP A 7 -18.11 -5.81 3.57
N PRO A 8 -16.77 -5.77 3.53
CA PRO A 8 -16.05 -4.84 2.68
C PRO A 8 -16.35 -5.13 1.21
N SER A 9 -16.40 -4.07 0.40
CA SER A 9 -16.63 -4.17 -1.04
C SER A 9 -15.51 -4.98 -1.71
N LEU A 10 -15.76 -5.48 -2.93
CA LEU A 10 -14.71 -6.15 -3.70
C LEU A 10 -13.52 -5.22 -3.96
N GLU A 11 -13.79 -3.94 -4.19
CA GLU A 11 -12.77 -2.92 -4.38
C GLU A 11 -11.90 -2.75 -3.14
N GLN A 12 -12.52 -2.59 -1.96
CA GLN A 12 -11.82 -2.47 -0.68
C GLN A 12 -10.96 -3.70 -0.42
N ARG A 13 -11.53 -4.91 -0.59
CA ARG A 13 -10.77 -6.17 -0.44
C ARG A 13 -9.59 -6.24 -1.40
N ARG A 14 -9.76 -5.88 -2.67
CA ARG A 14 -8.67 -5.85 -3.67
C ARG A 14 -7.60 -4.83 -3.29
N ARG A 15 -7.99 -3.66 -2.77
CA ARG A 15 -7.06 -2.62 -2.29
C ARG A 15 -6.21 -3.13 -1.13
N THR A 16 -6.85 -3.65 -0.09
CA THR A 16 -6.16 -4.26 1.05
C THR A 16 -5.19 -5.35 0.61
N SER A 17 -5.61 -6.27 -0.28
CA SER A 17 -4.73 -7.35 -0.75
C SER A 17 -3.48 -6.83 -1.46
N ARG A 18 -3.58 -5.77 -2.28
CA ARG A 18 -2.40 -5.17 -2.93
C ARG A 18 -1.46 -4.54 -1.92
N LEU A 19 -1.99 -3.75 -0.99
CA LEU A 19 -1.21 -3.12 0.08
C LEU A 19 -0.50 -4.17 0.96
N CYS A 20 -1.18 -5.27 1.30
CA CYS A 20 -0.60 -6.37 2.07
C CYS A 20 0.51 -7.08 1.30
N MET A 21 0.35 -7.26 -0.02
CA MET A 21 1.41 -7.81 -0.85
C MET A 21 2.63 -6.88 -0.88
N LEU A 22 2.43 -5.56 -1.01
CA LEU A 22 3.52 -4.59 -0.94
C LEU A 22 4.23 -4.63 0.42
N TYR A 23 3.49 -4.68 1.54
CA TYR A 23 4.07 -4.86 2.88
C TYR A 23 4.95 -6.11 2.95
N LYS A 24 4.47 -7.24 2.42
CA LYS A 24 5.23 -8.49 2.44
C LYS A 24 6.50 -8.38 1.61
N ILE A 25 6.45 -7.74 0.44
CA ILE A 25 7.62 -7.52 -0.40
C ILE A 25 8.65 -6.65 0.34
N THR A 26 8.21 -5.54 0.94
CA THR A 26 9.11 -4.56 1.59
C THR A 26 9.73 -5.08 2.89
N ASN A 27 9.06 -6.01 3.57
CA ASN A 27 9.58 -6.67 4.76
C ASN A 27 10.23 -8.03 4.45
N ASN A 28 10.53 -8.35 3.18
CA ASN A 28 11.16 -9.61 2.75
C ASN A 28 10.43 -10.88 3.21
N LEU A 29 9.10 -10.82 3.36
CA LEU A 29 8.25 -11.95 3.77
C LEU A 29 7.83 -12.82 2.57
N VAL A 30 8.24 -12.46 1.35
CA VAL A 30 8.00 -13.20 0.12
C VAL A 30 9.28 -13.22 -0.73
N LYS A 31 9.48 -14.32 -1.47
CA LYS A 31 10.60 -14.48 -2.40
C LYS A 31 10.33 -13.80 -3.75
N VAL A 32 10.14 -12.49 -3.73
CA VAL A 32 9.95 -11.67 -4.94
C VAL A 32 11.12 -10.70 -5.04
N ASN A 33 11.94 -10.85 -6.08
CA ASN A 33 12.95 -9.85 -6.40
C ASN A 33 12.24 -8.64 -6.99
N CYS A 34 12.22 -7.54 -6.24
CA CYS A 34 11.61 -6.30 -6.67
C CYS A 34 12.65 -5.18 -6.61
N ASP A 35 13.66 -5.30 -7.47
CA ASP A 35 14.79 -4.37 -7.56
C ASP A 35 14.32 -2.94 -7.83
N GLU A 36 13.19 -2.78 -8.55
CA GLU A 36 12.53 -1.48 -8.73
C GLU A 36 12.25 -0.76 -7.40
N LEU A 37 11.87 -1.47 -6.33
CA LEU A 37 11.62 -0.85 -5.02
C LEU A 37 12.90 -0.40 -4.32
N GLN A 38 14.02 -1.10 -4.54
CA GLN A 38 15.32 -0.75 -3.95
C GLN A 38 15.85 0.59 -4.48
N HIS A 39 15.46 0.95 -5.69
CA HIS A 39 15.83 2.22 -6.34
C HIS A 39 14.83 3.35 -6.12
N LEU A 40 13.73 3.10 -5.40
CA LEU A 40 12.68 4.08 -5.09
C LEU A 40 12.64 4.58 -3.62
N PRO A 41 13.74 4.62 -2.84
CA PRO A 41 13.65 5.19 -1.50
C PRO A 41 13.27 6.66 -1.60
N SER A 42 12.27 7.07 -0.81
CA SER A 42 11.84 8.47 -0.76
C SER A 42 13.02 9.36 -0.40
N ARG A 43 13.46 10.19 -1.35
CA ARG A 43 14.46 11.25 -1.09
C ARG A 43 13.73 12.35 -0.33
N SER A 44 13.66 12.19 0.99
CA SER A 44 13.06 13.09 1.96
C SER A 44 13.29 14.57 1.61
N ARG A 45 12.25 15.26 1.14
CA ARG A 45 11.75 16.41 1.90
C ARG A 45 10.64 15.85 2.78
N ARG A 46 10.94 15.57 4.04
CA ARG A 46 9.96 15.21 5.07
C ARG A 46 8.84 16.25 5.09
N SER A 47 7.79 16.02 4.31
CA SER A 47 6.52 16.68 4.49
C SER A 47 5.85 15.99 5.67
N SER A 48 5.29 16.75 6.60
CA SER A 48 4.52 16.22 7.74
C SER A 48 3.34 15.31 7.31
N ARG A 49 3.04 15.25 6.01
CA ARG A 49 1.93 14.49 5.41
C ARG A 49 2.34 13.16 4.78
N THR A 50 3.59 12.73 4.90
CA THR A 50 4.08 11.50 4.25
C THR A 50 4.69 10.56 5.27
N ASN A 51 4.32 9.29 5.22
CA ASN A 51 4.84 8.27 6.13
C ASN A 51 6.33 7.97 5.89
N THR A 52 7.00 7.43 6.91
CA THR A 52 8.46 7.18 6.92
C THR A 52 8.89 6.11 5.92
N ARG A 53 7.96 5.23 5.52
CA ARG A 53 8.18 4.11 4.59
C ARG A 53 7.66 4.41 3.19
N ALA A 54 7.48 5.68 2.83
CA ALA A 54 6.99 6.07 1.53
C ALA A 54 8.02 5.81 0.42
N PHE A 55 7.52 5.56 -0.79
CA PHE A 55 8.33 5.40 -2.00
C PHE A 55 8.25 6.63 -2.89
N ASN A 56 9.26 6.84 -3.74
CA ASN A 56 9.10 7.78 -4.86
C ASN A 56 7.99 7.29 -5.80
N ARG A 57 7.16 8.21 -6.30
CA ARG A 57 6.12 7.87 -7.26
C ARG A 57 6.76 7.40 -8.56
N ILE A 58 6.25 6.30 -9.11
CA ILE A 58 6.66 5.79 -10.42
C ILE A 58 5.91 6.58 -11.50
N PRO A 59 6.61 7.36 -12.36
CA PRO A 59 5.95 8.09 -13.43
C PRO A 59 5.34 7.10 -14.43
N SER A 60 4.12 7.37 -14.86
CA SER A 60 3.38 6.53 -15.81
C SER A 60 2.81 7.41 -16.90
N LYS A 61 3.05 7.05 -18.17
CA LYS A 61 2.58 7.80 -19.34
C LYS A 61 1.25 7.30 -19.90
N THR A 62 0.78 6.14 -19.43
CA THR A 62 -0.46 5.50 -19.87
C THR A 62 -1.27 5.03 -18.67
N ASP A 63 -2.59 4.97 -18.82
CA ASP A 63 -3.49 4.46 -17.78
C ASP A 63 -3.21 2.99 -17.47
N THR A 64 -2.83 2.20 -18.47
CA THR A 64 -2.45 0.80 -18.29
C THR A 64 -1.25 0.67 -17.35
N ARG A 65 -0.19 1.47 -17.57
CA ARG A 65 0.97 1.47 -16.68
C ARG A 65 0.59 2.04 -15.31
N LEU A 66 -0.16 3.13 -15.26
CA LEU A 66 -0.59 3.80 -14.02
C LEU A 66 -1.38 2.86 -13.11
N ASN A 67 -2.25 2.03 -13.68
CA ASN A 67 -3.10 1.08 -12.96
C ASN A 67 -2.44 -0.30 -12.76
N SER A 68 -1.20 -0.49 -13.23
CA SER A 68 -0.40 -1.67 -12.89
C SER A 68 -0.06 -1.68 -11.41
N PHE A 69 0.32 -2.86 -10.89
CA PHE A 69 0.50 -3.11 -9.46
C PHE A 69 1.31 -2.04 -8.72
N LEU A 70 2.57 -1.79 -9.13
CA LEU A 70 3.47 -0.89 -8.40
C LEU A 70 3.01 0.58 -8.35
N PRO A 71 2.81 1.30 -9.48
CA PRO A 71 2.46 2.72 -9.45
C PRO A 71 1.14 2.98 -8.72
N ARG A 72 0.14 2.11 -8.92
CA ARG A 72 -1.13 2.18 -8.21
C ARG A 72 -0.96 1.97 -6.71
N THR A 73 -0.28 0.90 -6.32
CA THR A 73 -0.17 0.51 -4.90
C THR A 73 0.75 1.45 -4.13
N ILE A 74 1.82 1.97 -4.75
CA ILE A 74 2.70 2.99 -4.15
C ILE A 74 1.93 4.28 -3.85
N ARG A 75 1.04 4.72 -4.76
CA ARG A 75 0.21 5.89 -4.51
C ARG A 75 -0.66 5.70 -3.27
N GLU A 76 -1.36 4.58 -3.19
CA GLU A 76 -2.22 4.23 -2.06
C GLU A 76 -1.41 4.01 -0.76
N TRP A 77 -0.20 3.43 -0.85
CA TRP A 77 0.70 3.19 0.29
C TRP A 77 1.23 4.49 0.89
N ASN A 78 1.60 5.45 0.06
CA ASN A 78 2.13 6.73 0.50
C ASN A 78 1.08 7.61 1.21
N GLU A 79 -0.19 7.30 1.02
CA GLU A 79 -1.33 7.96 1.69
C GLU A 79 -1.66 7.30 3.05
N LEU A 80 -1.06 6.14 3.36
CA LEU A 80 -1.32 5.46 4.62
C LEU A 80 -0.72 6.23 5.81
N PRO A 81 -1.42 6.24 6.97
CA PRO A 81 -0.88 6.76 8.22
C PRO A 81 0.38 6.01 8.67
N GLU A 82 1.21 6.69 9.48
CA GLU A 82 2.45 6.14 10.01
C GLU A 82 2.18 4.88 10.86
N GLU A 83 1.10 4.89 11.63
CA GLU A 83 0.70 3.80 12.52
C GLU A 83 0.38 2.52 11.74
N VAL A 84 -0.12 2.65 10.50
CA VAL A 84 -0.44 1.51 9.65
C VAL A 84 0.84 0.92 9.06
N VAL A 85 1.72 1.75 8.47
CA VAL A 85 2.94 1.27 7.80
C VAL A 85 4.02 0.76 8.77
N SER A 86 3.99 1.22 10.02
CA SER A 86 4.88 0.80 11.10
C SER A 86 4.44 -0.49 11.80
N ALA A 87 3.33 -1.11 11.38
CA ALA A 87 2.87 -2.37 11.93
C ALA A 87 3.97 -3.46 11.91
N ALA A 88 4.18 -4.11 13.05
CA ALA A 88 5.26 -5.08 13.25
C ALA A 88 5.06 -6.42 12.52
N THR A 89 3.81 -6.77 12.19
CA THR A 89 3.48 -8.04 11.52
C THR A 89 2.53 -7.82 10.35
N ALA A 90 2.57 -8.74 9.38
CA ALA A 90 1.64 -8.71 8.24
C ALA A 90 0.17 -8.81 8.68
N ALA A 91 -0.12 -9.53 9.77
CA ALA A 91 -1.47 -9.64 10.31
C ALA A 91 -1.95 -8.29 10.90
N ALA A 92 -1.11 -7.62 11.69
CA ALA A 92 -1.40 -6.30 12.25
C ALA A 92 -1.57 -5.25 11.14
N PHE A 93 -0.71 -5.29 10.12
CA PHE A 93 -0.83 -4.44 8.94
C PHE A 93 -2.16 -4.68 8.20
N THR A 94 -2.51 -5.95 7.94
CA THR A 94 -3.73 -6.30 7.20
C THR A 94 -4.99 -5.80 7.92
N SER A 95 -5.03 -5.96 9.24
CA SER A 95 -6.16 -5.52 10.08
C SER A 95 -6.31 -3.99 10.04
N SER A 96 -5.22 -3.26 10.29
CA SER A 96 -5.23 -1.78 10.29
C SER A 96 -5.48 -1.18 8.90
N ALA A 97 -4.88 -1.74 7.85
CA ALA A 97 -5.12 -1.31 6.47
C ALA A 97 -6.57 -1.57 6.03
N SER A 98 -7.17 -2.69 6.43
CA SER A 98 -8.58 -2.98 6.15
C SER A 98 -9.52 -1.97 6.79
N HIS A 99 -9.28 -1.65 8.07
CA HIS A 99 -10.05 -0.64 8.79
C HIS A 99 -9.94 0.74 8.10
N HIS A 100 -8.71 1.14 7.74
CA HIS A 100 -8.48 2.40 7.04
C HIS A 100 -9.18 2.45 5.67
N CYS A 101 -9.14 1.36 4.89
CA CYS A 101 -9.81 1.28 3.58
C CYS A 101 -11.34 1.20 3.66
N GLN A 102 -11.94 0.94 4.83
CA GLN A 102 -13.40 0.94 5.02
C GLN A 102 -13.99 2.35 5.18
N HIS A 103 -13.17 3.33 5.59
CA HIS A 103 -13.59 4.70 5.92
C HIS A 103 -13.20 5.75 4.87
N LEU A 104 -12.70 5.32 3.71
CA LEU A 104 -12.40 6.15 2.53
C LEU A 104 -13.38 5.81 1.40
#